data_AF-A0AAU1QWG9-F1
#
_entry.id   AF-A0AAU1QWG9-F1
#
_cell.length_a   1.000
_cell.length_b   1.000
_cell.length_c   1.000
_cell.angle_alpha   90.00
_cell.angle_beta   90.00
_cell.angle_gamma   90.00
#
_symmetry.space_group_name_H-M   'P 1'
#
loop_
_entity.id
_entity.type
_entity.pdbx_description
1 polymer ?
#
loop_
_entity_poly.entity_id
_entity_poly.type
_entity_poly.pdbx_seq_one_letter_code
_entity_poly.pdbx_strand_id
1 'polypeptide(L)' 'MPARITEAADRPLGVTVRPAEAAHSGQHMTLPSPAPSSPPFLDCPSCGSLHVAQMLGGNAGISYVCTACGHSWS' A
#
# COMPACT_ATOMS: atom_id res chain seq x y z
N MET A 1 -38.57 -26.91 -20.60
CA MET A 1 -37.38 -26.83 -19.72
C MET A 1 -36.22 -27.52 -20.41
N PRO A 2 -35.04 -26.88 -20.51
CA PRO A 2 -33.79 -27.59 -20.30
C PRO A 2 -32.81 -26.88 -19.33
N ALA A 3 -32.16 -27.75 -18.54
CA ALA A 3 -30.95 -27.65 -17.73
C ALA A 3 -30.48 -26.27 -17.21
N ARG A 4 -30.66 -26.08 -15.90
CA ARG A 4 -29.91 -25.16 -15.04
C ARG A 4 -28.42 -25.52 -15.14
N ILE A 5 -27.61 -24.66 -15.76
CA ILE A 5 -26.16 -24.79 -15.63
C ILE A 5 -25.76 -24.51 -14.18
N THR A 6 -25.03 -25.46 -13.66
CA THR A 6 -24.62 -25.65 -12.28
C THR A 6 -23.67 -24.55 -11.84
N GLU A 7 -24.04 -23.88 -10.75
CA GLU A 7 -23.21 -23.71 -9.56
C GLU A 7 -21.89 -24.52 -9.60
N ALA A 8 -20.78 -23.88 -9.96
CA ALA A 8 -19.39 -24.29 -9.64
C ALA A 8 -18.36 -23.28 -10.18
N ALA A 9 -18.42 -22.01 -9.75
CA ALA A 9 -17.33 -21.05 -10.00
C ALA A 9 -16.84 -20.36 -8.72
N ASP A 10 -17.25 -20.84 -7.53
CA ASP A 10 -16.63 -20.46 -6.26
C ASP A 10 -15.52 -21.47 -5.93
N ARG A 11 -14.46 -21.48 -6.74
CA ARG A 11 -13.19 -22.08 -6.29
C ARG A 11 -12.33 -20.92 -5.82
N PRO A 12 -12.15 -20.71 -4.51
CA PRO A 12 -11.11 -19.81 -4.05
C PRO A 12 -9.78 -20.40 -4.50
N LEU A 13 -9.12 -19.77 -5.48
CA LEU A 13 -7.68 -19.94 -5.67
C LEU A 13 -7.05 -19.52 -4.34
N GLY A 14 -6.61 -20.50 -3.55
CA GLY A 14 -6.06 -20.31 -2.21
C GLY A 14 -4.86 -19.37 -2.23
N VAL A 15 -5.14 -18.07 -2.10
CA VAL A 15 -4.12 -17.03 -1.95
C VAL A 15 -3.82 -16.89 -0.47
N THR A 16 -2.82 -17.64 -0.01
CA THR A 16 -2.26 -17.43 1.32
C THR A 16 -1.32 -16.22 1.25
N VAL A 17 -1.71 -15.10 1.86
CA VAL A 17 -0.79 -13.99 2.12
C VAL A 17 0.11 -14.42 3.28
N ARG A 18 1.39 -14.66 3.01
CA ARG A 18 2.39 -14.82 4.07
C ARG A 18 2.72 -13.45 4.64
N PRO A 19 2.59 -13.23 5.96
CA PRO A 19 3.20 -12.05 6.58
C PRO A 19 4.72 -12.17 6.44
N ALA A 20 5.38 -11.05 6.10
CA ALA A 20 6.83 -10.97 6.10
C ALA A 20 7.31 -11.04 7.55
N GLU A 21 7.76 -12.23 7.96
CA GLU A 21 8.26 -12.47 9.31
C GLU A 21 9.54 -11.63 9.50
N ALA A 22 9.44 -10.64 10.39
CA ALA A 22 10.52 -9.76 10.77
C ALA A 22 11.60 -10.56 11.52
N ALA A 23 12.52 -11.16 10.79
CA ALA A 23 13.78 -11.64 11.33
C ALA A 23 14.89 -10.68 10.89
N HIS A 24 15.32 -9.81 11.80
CA HIS A 24 16.72 -9.45 11.97
C HIS A 24 16.94 -8.95 13.40
N SER A 25 17.07 -9.91 14.31
CA SER A 25 17.76 -9.71 15.58
C SER A 25 19.25 -9.66 15.30
N GLY A 26 19.79 -8.45 15.15
CA GLY A 26 21.21 -8.20 14.93
C GLY A 26 21.56 -6.78 15.36
N GLN A 27 21.94 -6.64 16.62
CA GLN A 27 22.55 -5.44 17.18
C GLN A 27 23.75 -4.96 16.34
N HIS A 28 23.59 -3.83 15.64
CA HIS A 28 24.70 -3.11 15.02
C HIS A 28 24.83 -1.74 15.67
N MET A 29 25.81 -1.63 16.58
CA MET A 29 26.35 -0.34 16.99
C MET A 29 27.09 0.22 15.76
N THR A 30 26.47 1.17 15.07
CA THR A 30 27.10 1.95 14.00
C THR A 30 26.60 3.38 14.10
N LEU A 31 27.56 4.31 13.99
CA LEU A 31 27.52 5.74 13.62
C LEU A 31 26.15 6.24 13.11
N PRO A 32 25.76 7.53 13.28
CA PRO A 32 24.57 8.07 12.60
C PRO A 32 24.70 7.86 11.09
N SER A 33 24.16 6.73 10.63
CA SER A 33 23.82 6.46 9.25
C SER A 33 22.80 7.53 8.90
N PRO A 34 22.91 8.23 7.77
CA PRO A 34 21.79 9.04 7.31
C PRO A 34 20.63 8.06 7.21
N ALA A 35 19.71 8.13 8.19
CA ALA A 35 18.49 7.35 8.16
C ALA A 35 17.93 7.51 6.75
N PRO A 36 17.50 6.44 6.07
CA PRO A 36 16.72 6.63 4.86
C PRO A 36 15.63 7.59 5.30
N SER A 37 15.66 8.80 4.74
CA SER A 37 14.66 9.82 4.96
C SER A 37 13.36 9.10 4.70
N SER A 38 12.70 8.69 5.78
CA SER A 38 11.44 7.99 5.68
C SER A 38 10.61 8.93 4.83
N PRO A 39 10.05 8.44 3.69
CA PRO A 39 9.25 9.32 2.84
C PRO A 39 8.33 10.05 3.80
N PRO A 40 8.28 11.41 3.74
CA PRO A 40 7.50 12.18 4.71
C PRO A 40 6.18 11.46 4.83
N PHE A 41 5.84 10.98 6.03
CA PHE A 41 4.65 10.16 6.20
C PHE A 41 3.48 11.04 5.74
N LEU A 42 3.04 10.84 4.51
CA LEU A 42 2.01 11.62 3.87
C LEU A 42 0.71 11.05 4.41
N ASP A 43 0.27 11.58 5.55
CA ASP A 43 -1.06 11.31 6.04
C ASP A 43 -2.09 12.08 5.21
N CYS A 44 -3.24 11.45 4.97
CA CYS A 44 -4.33 12.12 4.29
C CYS A 44 -4.94 13.18 5.22
N PRO A 45 -4.96 14.48 4.85
CA PRO A 45 -5.49 15.54 5.70
C PRO A 45 -7.00 15.42 5.95
N SER A 46 -7.71 14.61 5.16
CA SER A 46 -9.16 14.42 5.29
C SER A 46 -9.56 13.28 6.22
N CYS A 47 -8.73 12.24 6.38
CA CYS A 47 -9.10 11.03 7.14
C CYS A 47 -7.98 10.47 8.03
N GLY A 48 -6.77 11.01 7.95
CA GLY A 48 -5.60 10.58 8.70
C GLY A 48 -4.98 9.26 8.24
N SER A 49 -5.41 8.70 7.09
CA SER A 49 -4.85 7.44 6.59
C SER A 49 -3.49 7.63 5.92
N LEU A 50 -2.60 6.65 6.09
CA LEU A 50 -1.30 6.58 5.42
C LEU A 50 -1.37 5.99 4.00
N HIS A 51 -2.55 5.53 3.58
CA HIS A 51 -2.76 4.95 2.25
C HIS A 51 -2.85 6.05 1.20
N VAL A 52 -1.69 6.51 0.73
CA VAL A 52 -1.55 7.58 -0.24
C VAL A 52 -0.75 7.09 -1.44
N ALA A 53 -1.28 7.29 -2.64
CA ALA A 53 -0.62 7.04 -3.90
C ALA A 53 -0.11 8.35 -4.49
N GLN A 54 1.13 8.34 -4.97
CA GLN A 54 1.72 9.47 -5.67
C GLN A 54 1.47 9.35 -7.18
N MET A 55 0.74 10.31 -7.73
CA MET A 55 0.58 10.51 -9.16
C MET A 55 1.72 11.43 -9.65
N LEU A 56 2.52 10.95 -10.60
CA LEU A 56 3.58 11.75 -11.21
C LEU A 56 2.97 12.61 -12.33
N GLY A 57 2.83 13.91 -12.08
CA GLY A 57 2.38 14.87 -13.08
C GLY A 57 3.51 15.18 -14.06
N GLY A 58 3.24 15.05 -15.36
CA GLY A 58 4.22 15.40 -16.40
C GLY A 58 4.67 16.85 -16.24
N ASN A 59 6.00 17.07 -16.21
CA ASN A 59 6.69 18.35 -15.98
C ASN A 59 6.84 18.84 -14.51
N ALA A 60 7.15 17.93 -13.58
CA ALA A 60 7.61 18.22 -12.21
C ALA A 60 6.54 18.54 -11.15
N GLY A 61 5.26 18.29 -11.44
CA GLY A 61 4.21 18.29 -10.43
C GLY A 61 4.08 16.93 -9.75
N ILE A 62 4.09 16.91 -8.42
CA ILE A 62 3.67 15.73 -7.65
C ILE A 62 2.21 15.95 -7.26
N SER A 63 1.36 14.96 -7.51
CA SER A 63 0.00 14.95 -6.98
C SER A 63 -0.17 13.72 -6.11
N TYR A 64 -0.93 13.86 -5.05
CA TYR A 64 -1.18 12.79 -4.10
C TYR A 64 -2.67 12.47 -4.08
N VAL A 65 -3.00 11.19 -3.98
CA VAL A 65 -4.38 10.72 -3.80
C VAL A 65 -4.44 9.69 -2.69
N CYS A 66 -5.34 9.87 -1.75
CA CYS A 66 -5.59 8.88 -0.71
C CYS A 66 -6.41 7.72 -1.30
N THR A 67 -5.86 6.51 -1.27
CA THR A 67 -6.56 5.30 -1.75
C THR A 67 -7.56 4.75 -0.73
N ALA A 68 -7.56 5.27 0.50
CA ALA A 68 -8.57 4.94 1.51
C ALA A 68 -9.86 5.77 1.37
N CYS A 69 -9.77 7.09 1.11
CA CYS A 69 -10.94 7.99 1.06
C CYS A 69 -11.16 8.71 -0.28
N GLY A 70 -10.20 8.65 -1.20
CA GLY A 70 -10.28 9.33 -2.51
C GLY A 70 -9.93 10.81 -2.50
N HIS A 71 -9.45 11.37 -1.38
CA HIS A 71 -9.03 12.77 -1.32
C HIS A 71 -7.76 13.01 -2.14
N SER A 72 -7.72 14.04 -2.97
CA SER A 72 -6.57 14.40 -3.82
C SER A 72 -6.05 15.80 -3.50
N TRP A 73 -4.72 15.97 -3.47
CA TRP A 73 -4.04 17.26 -3.24
C TRP A 73 -2.73 17.37 -4.04
N SER A 74 -2.20 18.59 -4.18
CA SER A 74 -0.91 18.90 -4.85
C SER A 74 0.10 19.45 -3.86
#